data_AF-A0A962SLC5-F1
#
_entry.id   AF-A0A962SLC5-F1
#
_cell.length_a   1.000
_cell.length_b   1.000
_cell.length_c   1.000
_cell.angle_alpha   90.00
_cell.angle_beta   90.00
_cell.angle_gamma   90.00
#
_symmetry.space_group_name_H-M   'P 1'
#
loop_
_entity.id
_entity.type
_entity.pdbx_description
1 polymer ?
#
loop_
_entity_poly.entity_id
_entity_poly.type
_entity_poly.pdbx_seq_one_letter_code
_entity_poly.pdbx_strand_id
1 'polypeptide(L)'
;MDAASLAADIRRHFNHTLGCDKHSISAHHVYQAVVIALRDRLMERWKRTHYSYQQQKCKRTYYLSMEWLMGRSLANAMLNLGVTEATAEALRSLDLNLEEVINFERDAGLGNGGLGRLAACFVDSCATLQLPVMGHGIRYEYGIFRQTIKDGNQVEEPDHWLVHGNPWELERPEFGQRIKFGGRVEYAQSTERGLQVRWVDTDDVHAIPYDLPVPGFQNGTVNTVRLWRAVPTEEFDLNKFSAGLYPEAVAEKTNAENITKVLYPNDATEQGKVLRLRQQYFLASAALQDVMRRWVRDFGDDFTRFADHSCFQLNDTHPAIAVAELMRLLMDRHGLGWDAAWRITHRCMAYTNHTLLPEALERWPIAVFGEMLPRLLDIIYEINARFLSDVAKRWPGDTGRQRRMSIIEEGEQKQIRMAHLAVVGSFSINGVAKLHTQLLQQGIFSDF
;
A
#
# COMPACT_ATOMS: atom_id res chain seq x y z
N MET A 1 -2.04 26.31 -21.95
CA MET A 1 -3.18 25.95 -21.08
C MET A 1 -3.86 27.27 -20.75
N ASP A 2 -4.68 27.76 -21.66
CA ASP A 2 -5.42 29.01 -21.46
C ASP A 2 -6.84 28.73 -20.95
N ALA A 3 -7.51 29.78 -20.48
CA ALA A 3 -8.85 29.70 -19.91
C ALA A 3 -9.90 29.21 -20.93
N ALA A 4 -9.79 29.65 -22.19
CA ALA A 4 -10.75 29.29 -23.23
C ALA A 4 -10.71 27.79 -23.54
N SER A 5 -9.52 27.21 -23.64
CA SER A 5 -9.34 25.77 -23.87
C SER A 5 -9.86 24.95 -22.67
N LEU A 6 -9.61 25.41 -21.44
CA LEU A 6 -10.13 24.78 -20.23
C LEU A 6 -11.67 24.83 -20.18
N ALA A 7 -12.28 25.97 -20.48
CA ALA A 7 -13.73 26.12 -20.50
C ALA A 7 -14.38 25.19 -21.55
N ALA A 8 -13.76 25.07 -22.73
CA ALA A 8 -14.20 24.15 -23.77
C ALA A 8 -14.12 22.68 -23.32
N ASP A 9 -13.02 22.27 -22.68
CA ASP A 9 -12.85 20.90 -22.16
C ASP A 9 -13.84 20.59 -21.03
N ILE A 10 -14.05 21.53 -20.10
CA ILE A 10 -15.03 21.39 -19.00
C ILE A 10 -16.43 21.21 -19.60
N ARG A 11 -16.84 22.06 -20.55
CA ARG A 11 -18.11 21.89 -21.27
C ARG A 11 -18.17 20.54 -21.97
N ARG A 12 -17.10 20.12 -22.63
CA ARG A 12 -17.06 18.84 -23.35
C ARG A 12 -17.30 17.67 -22.41
N HIS A 13 -16.62 17.62 -21.26
CA HIS A 13 -16.81 16.52 -20.31
C HIS A 13 -18.18 16.56 -19.64
N PHE A 14 -18.67 17.75 -19.28
CA PHE A 14 -20.01 17.90 -18.72
C PHE A 14 -21.08 17.36 -19.69
N ASN A 15 -21.04 17.75 -20.96
CA ASN A 15 -22.06 17.35 -21.94
C ASN A 15 -21.87 15.92 -22.45
N HIS A 16 -20.64 15.52 -22.83
CA HIS A 16 -20.41 14.27 -23.55
C HIS A 16 -19.93 13.12 -22.66
N THR A 17 -19.11 13.41 -21.64
CA THR A 17 -18.60 12.36 -20.75
C THR A 17 -19.60 12.03 -19.65
N LEU A 18 -20.23 13.05 -19.05
CA LEU A 18 -21.20 12.89 -17.97
C LEU A 18 -22.65 12.88 -18.46
N GLY A 19 -22.88 13.12 -19.76
CA GLY A 19 -24.22 13.08 -20.36
C GLY A 19 -25.17 14.14 -19.82
N CYS A 20 -24.65 15.23 -19.23
CA CYS A 20 -25.46 16.28 -18.63
C CYS A 20 -25.99 17.25 -19.70
N ASP A 21 -27.11 17.88 -19.39
CA ASP A 21 -27.77 18.88 -20.23
C ASP A 21 -28.03 20.18 -19.46
N LYS A 22 -28.74 21.13 -20.09
CA LYS A 22 -29.09 22.43 -19.47
C LYS A 22 -30.00 22.32 -18.23
N HIS A 23 -30.62 21.16 -17.99
CA HIS A 23 -31.45 20.90 -16.81
C HIS A 23 -30.68 20.18 -15.70
N SER A 24 -29.43 19.80 -15.96
CA SER A 24 -28.56 19.15 -15.00
C SER A 24 -28.00 20.17 -14.01
N ILE A 25 -28.66 20.29 -12.86
CA ILE A 25 -28.32 21.24 -11.79
C ILE A 25 -27.33 20.70 -10.76
N SER A 26 -26.85 19.46 -10.92
CA SER A 26 -25.95 18.83 -9.95
C SER A 26 -24.55 19.44 -10.02
N ALA A 27 -24.18 20.17 -8.98
CA ALA A 27 -22.83 20.71 -8.83
C ALA A 27 -21.74 19.61 -8.74
N HIS A 28 -22.12 18.39 -8.39
CA HIS A 28 -21.21 17.23 -8.44
C HIS A 28 -20.72 16.95 -9.87
N HIS A 29 -21.60 17.05 -10.88
CA HIS A 29 -21.20 16.84 -12.27
C HIS A 29 -20.30 17.96 -12.78
N VAL A 30 -20.50 19.20 -12.32
CA VAL A 30 -19.59 20.31 -12.62
C VAL A 30 -18.21 20.01 -12.05
N TYR A 31 -18.12 19.64 -10.78
CA TYR A 31 -16.87 19.20 -10.15
C TYR A 31 -16.19 18.07 -10.93
N GLN A 32 -16.91 17.00 -11.26
CA GLN A 32 -16.35 15.89 -12.03
C GLN A 32 -15.84 16.35 -13.40
N ALA A 33 -16.57 17.21 -14.12
CA ALA A 33 -16.14 17.71 -15.42
C ALA A 33 -14.82 18.51 -15.33
N VAL A 34 -14.67 19.33 -14.28
CA VAL A 34 -13.43 20.06 -14.00
C VAL A 34 -12.28 19.10 -13.69
N VAL A 35 -12.50 18.10 -12.84
CA VAL A 35 -11.48 17.09 -12.53
C VAL A 35 -11.04 16.36 -13.78
N ILE A 36 -11.97 15.90 -14.62
CA ILE A 36 -11.63 15.15 -15.83
C ILE A 36 -10.82 16.04 -16.80
N ALA A 37 -11.20 17.29 -16.99
CA ALA A 37 -10.47 18.24 -17.84
C ALA A 37 -9.02 18.48 -17.35
N LEU A 38 -8.81 18.56 -16.03
CA LEU A 38 -7.47 18.67 -15.44
C LEU A 38 -6.70 17.34 -15.51
N ARG A 39 -7.39 16.23 -15.28
CA ARG A 39 -6.83 14.87 -15.33
C ARG A 39 -6.27 14.56 -16.71
N ASP A 40 -6.92 14.98 -17.80
CA ASP A 40 -6.40 14.82 -19.16
C ASP A 40 -5.00 15.45 -19.32
N ARG A 41 -4.78 16.62 -18.72
CA ARG A 41 -3.47 17.31 -18.69
C ARG A 41 -2.45 16.57 -17.82
N LEU A 42 -2.89 15.94 -16.73
CA LEU A 42 -2.04 15.08 -15.90
C LEU A 42 -1.66 13.79 -16.61
N MET A 43 -2.59 13.17 -17.35
CA MET A 43 -2.36 11.88 -18.01
C MET A 43 -1.21 11.93 -19.00
N GLU A 44 -1.13 13.00 -19.80
CA GLU A 44 -0.03 13.16 -20.75
C GLU A 44 1.33 13.28 -20.05
N ARG A 45 1.39 14.08 -18.99
CA ARG A 45 2.60 14.24 -18.17
C ARG A 45 2.99 12.94 -17.49
N TRP A 46 2.01 12.21 -16.98
CA TRP A 46 2.21 10.96 -16.27
C TRP A 46 2.74 9.84 -17.17
N LYS A 47 2.19 9.71 -18.39
CA LYS A 47 2.75 8.81 -19.40
C LYS A 47 4.21 9.16 -19.70
N ARG A 48 4.50 10.44 -19.90
CA ARG A 48 5.87 10.91 -20.15
C ARG A 48 6.82 10.61 -18.99
N THR A 49 6.39 10.82 -17.75
CA THR A 49 7.17 10.44 -16.56
C THR A 49 7.46 8.95 -16.54
N HIS A 50 6.44 8.11 -16.78
CA HIS A 50 6.59 6.67 -16.82
C HIS A 50 7.59 6.20 -17.89
N TYR A 51 7.48 6.72 -19.11
CA TYR A 51 8.39 6.41 -20.21
C TYR A 51 9.82 6.86 -19.90
N SER A 52 10.00 8.05 -19.32
CA SER A 52 11.32 8.53 -18.92
C SER A 52 11.98 7.59 -17.90
N TYR A 53 11.24 7.18 -16.87
CA TYR A 53 11.75 6.25 -15.86
C TYR A 53 12.05 4.86 -16.43
N GLN A 54 11.35 4.41 -17.46
CA GLN A 54 11.64 3.14 -18.14
C GLN A 54 12.90 3.25 -19.01
N GLN A 55 12.96 4.27 -19.86
CA GLN A 55 14.07 4.49 -20.80
C GLN A 55 15.41 4.68 -20.07
N GLN A 56 15.40 5.41 -18.95
CA GLN A 56 16.59 5.64 -18.14
C GLN A 56 16.95 4.46 -17.24
N LYS A 57 16.09 3.44 -17.14
CA LYS A 57 16.27 2.28 -16.22
C LYS A 57 16.62 2.73 -14.79
N CYS A 58 15.99 3.80 -14.32
CA CYS A 58 16.33 4.40 -13.03
C CYS A 58 16.07 3.43 -11.86
N LYS A 59 16.83 3.58 -10.78
CA LYS A 59 16.45 2.97 -9.49
C LYS A 59 15.16 3.61 -9.02
N ARG A 60 14.19 2.79 -8.60
CA ARG A 60 12.88 3.23 -8.12
C ARG A 60 12.71 2.91 -6.64
N THR A 61 12.03 3.81 -5.94
CA THR A 61 11.64 3.58 -4.55
C THR A 61 10.14 3.31 -4.49
N TYR A 62 9.78 2.28 -3.75
CA TYR A 62 8.41 1.85 -3.50
C TYR A 62 8.10 2.11 -2.03
N TYR A 63 7.23 3.08 -1.75
CA TYR A 63 6.88 3.47 -0.40
C TYR A 63 5.62 2.72 0.03
N LEU A 64 5.76 1.78 0.95
CA LEU A 64 4.66 0.94 1.42
C LEU A 64 4.09 1.55 2.69
N SER A 65 2.81 1.94 2.65
CA SER A 65 2.12 2.47 3.82
C SER A 65 0.67 2.03 3.87
N MET A 66 0.20 1.72 5.08
CA MET A 66 -1.20 1.46 5.37
C MET A 66 -2.06 2.72 5.31
N GLU A 67 -1.47 3.92 5.33
CA GLU A 67 -2.21 5.17 5.38
C GLU A 67 -1.68 6.19 4.37
N TRP A 68 -2.62 6.91 3.75
CA TRP A 68 -2.35 8.00 2.81
C TRP A 68 -3.33 9.14 3.07
N LEU A 69 -2.93 10.16 3.84
CA LEU A 69 -3.79 11.31 4.11
C LEU A 69 -3.66 12.36 2.98
N MET A 70 -4.17 11.99 1.81
CA MET A 70 -4.08 12.79 0.58
C MET A 70 -4.87 14.11 0.69
N GLY A 71 -6.03 14.06 1.34
CA GLY A 71 -6.99 15.17 1.38
C GLY A 71 -7.68 15.39 0.05
N ARG A 72 -8.07 16.63 -0.24
CA ARG A 72 -8.65 17.07 -1.51
C ARG A 72 -7.56 17.32 -2.57
N SER A 73 -7.74 16.78 -3.77
CA SER A 73 -6.73 16.77 -4.83
C SER A 73 -6.87 17.92 -5.83
N LEU A 74 -8.05 18.52 -6.00
CA LEU A 74 -8.32 19.52 -7.04
C LEU A 74 -7.42 20.76 -6.91
N ALA A 75 -7.40 21.37 -5.73
CA ALA A 75 -6.58 22.56 -5.47
C ALA A 75 -5.08 22.28 -5.66
N ASN A 76 -4.60 21.12 -5.17
CA ASN A 76 -3.21 20.70 -5.33
C ASN A 76 -2.86 20.45 -6.81
N ALA A 77 -3.72 19.77 -7.56
CA ALA A 77 -3.50 19.50 -8.98
C ALA A 77 -3.43 20.78 -9.81
N MET A 78 -4.33 21.75 -9.58
CA MET A 78 -4.31 23.05 -10.26
C MET A 78 -3.03 23.83 -9.95
N LEU A 79 -2.62 23.85 -8.68
CA LEU A 79 -1.40 24.54 -8.24
C LEU A 79 -0.16 23.93 -8.90
N ASN A 80 -0.01 22.60 -8.83
CA ASN A 80 1.15 21.89 -9.36
C ASN A 80 1.20 21.90 -10.89
N LEU A 81 0.06 22.01 -11.58
CA LEU A 81 0.00 22.24 -13.02
C LEU A 81 0.26 23.70 -13.43
N GLY A 82 0.18 24.64 -12.49
CA GLY A 82 0.27 26.08 -12.79
C GLY A 82 -0.94 26.61 -13.56
N VAL A 83 -2.15 26.10 -13.28
CA VAL A 83 -3.38 26.44 -14.03
C VAL A 83 -4.51 26.99 -13.14
N THR A 84 -4.25 27.31 -11.89
CA THR A 84 -5.27 27.82 -10.95
C THR A 84 -6.00 29.04 -11.50
N GLU A 85 -5.26 30.06 -11.95
CA GLU A 85 -5.84 31.30 -12.49
C GLU A 85 -6.63 31.06 -13.79
N ALA A 86 -6.05 30.30 -14.71
CA ALA A 86 -6.72 29.95 -15.97
C ALA A 86 -8.00 29.12 -15.74
N THR A 87 -8.00 28.24 -14.74
CA THR A 87 -9.20 27.46 -14.36
C THR A 87 -10.25 28.35 -13.71
N ALA A 88 -9.85 29.30 -12.86
CA ALA A 88 -10.76 30.28 -12.28
C ALA A 88 -11.40 31.19 -13.34
N GLU A 89 -10.64 31.62 -14.35
CA GLU A 89 -11.17 32.38 -15.49
C GLU A 89 -12.11 31.54 -16.36
N ALA A 90 -11.74 30.28 -16.64
CA ALA A 90 -12.58 29.35 -17.38
C ALA A 90 -13.94 29.15 -16.69
N LEU A 91 -13.94 28.90 -15.38
CA LEU A 91 -15.17 28.74 -14.61
C LEU A 91 -16.01 30.01 -14.57
N ARG A 92 -15.39 31.19 -14.39
CA ARG A 92 -16.10 32.48 -14.47
C ARG A 92 -16.79 32.69 -15.82
N SER A 93 -16.14 32.29 -16.92
CA SER A 93 -16.75 32.38 -18.26
C SER A 93 -17.95 31.43 -18.47
N LEU A 94 -18.13 30.46 -17.57
CA LEU A 94 -19.24 29.52 -17.53
C LEU A 94 -20.24 29.84 -16.40
N ASP A 95 -20.13 31.03 -15.80
CA ASP A 95 -20.93 31.47 -14.64
C ASP A 95 -20.79 30.56 -13.40
N LEU A 96 -19.60 29.97 -13.20
CA LEU A 96 -19.28 29.08 -12.09
C LEU A 96 -18.22 29.68 -11.14
N ASN A 97 -18.34 29.37 -9.86
CA ASN A 97 -17.39 29.79 -8.83
C ASN A 97 -16.39 28.66 -8.50
N LEU A 98 -15.09 28.96 -8.53
CA LEU A 98 -14.04 27.97 -8.25
C LEU A 98 -14.07 27.43 -6.81
N GLU A 99 -14.30 28.29 -5.82
CA GLU A 99 -14.32 27.89 -4.41
C GLU A 99 -15.48 26.93 -4.12
N GLU A 100 -16.65 27.18 -4.71
CA GLU A 100 -17.79 26.26 -4.64
C GLU A 100 -17.41 24.90 -5.22
N VAL A 101 -16.81 24.87 -6.42
CA VAL A 101 -16.34 23.62 -7.06
C VAL A 101 -15.33 22.86 -6.19
N ILE A 102 -14.38 23.55 -5.55
CA ILE A 102 -13.40 22.94 -4.64
C ILE A 102 -14.07 22.36 -3.38
N ASN A 103 -15.12 22.99 -2.89
CA ASN A 103 -15.83 22.53 -1.69
C ASN A 103 -16.74 21.33 -1.92
N PHE A 104 -17.01 20.95 -3.18
CA PHE A 104 -17.70 19.70 -3.51
C PHE A 104 -16.80 18.46 -3.41
N GLU A 105 -15.48 18.62 -3.47
CA GLU A 105 -14.56 17.50 -3.33
C GLU A 105 -14.57 16.98 -1.89
N ARG A 106 -14.70 15.66 -1.74
CA ARG A 106 -14.51 14.97 -0.45
C ARG A 106 -13.04 14.62 -0.29
N ASP A 107 -12.54 14.74 0.94
CA ASP A 107 -11.22 14.21 1.30
C ASP A 107 -11.17 12.70 1.04
N ALA A 108 -10.04 12.22 0.53
CA ALA A 108 -9.84 10.79 0.34
C ALA A 108 -9.65 10.08 1.69
N GLY A 109 -10.61 9.24 2.07
CA GLY A 109 -10.60 8.42 3.30
C GLY A 109 -9.58 7.27 3.23
N LEU A 110 -8.30 7.59 3.09
CA LEU A 110 -7.21 6.63 2.86
C LEU A 110 -6.16 6.62 3.99
N GLY A 111 -6.29 7.51 4.97
CA GLY A 111 -5.39 7.65 6.10
C GLY A 111 -6.10 8.36 7.25
N ASN A 112 -5.47 8.38 8.41
CA ASN A 112 -6.01 8.98 9.63
C ASN A 112 -5.04 10.03 10.18
N GLY A 113 -3.82 9.59 10.53
CA GLY A 113 -2.92 10.39 11.37
C GLY A 113 -1.74 11.02 10.65
N GLY A 114 -0.77 11.46 11.47
CA GLY A 114 0.50 12.02 11.00
C GLY A 114 1.33 11.04 10.16
N LEU A 115 1.20 9.72 10.37
CA LEU A 115 1.84 8.69 9.57
C LEU A 115 1.40 8.78 8.08
N GLY A 116 0.08 8.81 7.86
CA GLY A 116 -0.49 8.95 6.53
C GLY A 116 -0.24 10.31 5.88
N ARG A 117 -0.19 11.38 6.69
CA ARG A 117 0.13 12.72 6.17
C ARG A 117 1.60 12.85 5.77
N LEU A 118 2.51 12.23 6.52
CA LEU A 118 3.93 12.16 6.14
C LEU A 118 4.09 11.46 4.79
N ALA A 119 3.43 10.31 4.59
CA ALA A 119 3.47 9.57 3.34
C ALA A 119 2.98 10.42 2.15
N ALA A 120 1.85 11.12 2.31
CA ALA A 120 1.32 12.01 1.29
C ALA A 120 2.28 13.16 0.95
N CYS A 121 2.82 13.86 1.95
CA CYS A 121 3.81 14.92 1.74
C CYS A 121 5.11 14.42 1.08
N PHE A 122 5.55 13.21 1.41
CA PHE A 122 6.74 12.60 0.82
C PHE A 122 6.58 12.35 -0.67
N VAL A 123 5.46 11.79 -1.12
CA VAL A 123 5.27 11.51 -2.55
C VAL A 123 5.10 12.80 -3.36
N ASP A 124 4.42 13.82 -2.82
CA ASP A 124 4.37 15.17 -3.43
C ASP A 124 5.78 15.77 -3.55
N SER A 125 6.57 15.73 -2.47
CA SER A 125 7.96 16.20 -2.48
C SER A 125 8.82 15.43 -3.49
N CYS A 126 8.65 14.12 -3.58
CA CYS A 126 9.37 13.29 -4.54
C CYS A 126 8.98 13.64 -5.99
N ALA A 127 7.71 13.89 -6.26
CA ALA A 127 7.27 14.34 -7.58
C ALA A 127 7.87 15.72 -7.93
N THR A 128 7.91 16.64 -6.96
CA THR A 128 8.51 17.98 -7.10
C THR A 128 10.04 17.92 -7.30
N LEU A 129 10.73 17.02 -6.61
CA LEU A 129 12.16 16.74 -6.79
C LEU A 129 12.46 15.81 -7.97
N GLN A 130 11.44 15.41 -8.73
CA GLN A 130 11.53 14.50 -9.88
C GLN A 130 12.11 13.11 -9.55
N LEU A 131 12.03 12.69 -8.28
CA LEU A 131 12.48 11.39 -7.81
C LEU A 131 11.50 10.28 -8.21
N PRO A 132 11.99 9.14 -8.74
CA PRO A 132 11.16 8.01 -9.19
C PRO A 132 10.63 7.20 -8.01
N VAL A 133 9.58 7.73 -7.37
CA VAL A 133 8.94 7.13 -6.21
C VAL A 133 7.50 6.75 -6.53
N MET A 134 7.11 5.56 -6.09
CA MET A 134 5.74 5.07 -6.17
C MET A 134 5.22 4.68 -4.79
N GLY A 135 4.11 5.26 -4.39
CA GLY A 135 3.40 4.85 -3.18
C GLY A 135 2.57 3.59 -3.43
N HIS A 136 2.50 2.72 -2.43
CA HIS A 136 1.56 1.61 -2.39
C HIS A 136 0.74 1.67 -1.09
N GLY A 137 -0.57 1.48 -1.21
CA GLY A 137 -1.51 1.46 -0.09
C GLY A 137 -2.75 0.63 -0.37
N ILE A 138 -3.70 0.67 0.56
CA ILE A 138 -5.00 0.01 0.42
C ILE A 138 -6.06 1.07 0.05
N ARG A 139 -6.97 0.70 -0.85
CA ARG A 139 -8.11 1.55 -1.23
C ARG A 139 -9.28 1.32 -0.28
N TYR A 140 -9.26 1.97 0.88
CA TYR A 140 -10.32 1.84 1.87
C TYR A 140 -11.64 2.43 1.39
N GLU A 141 -12.72 1.66 1.53
CA GLU A 141 -14.08 2.07 1.14
C GLU A 141 -14.67 3.15 2.06
N TYR A 142 -14.39 3.05 3.36
CA TYR A 142 -15.03 3.86 4.41
C TYR A 142 -14.06 4.63 5.32
N GLY A 143 -12.79 4.76 4.93
CA GLY A 143 -11.76 5.38 5.76
C GLY A 143 -11.65 4.75 7.13
N ILE A 144 -11.44 5.57 8.16
CA ILE A 144 -11.49 5.15 9.57
C ILE A 144 -12.92 5.30 10.11
N PHE A 145 -13.42 6.54 10.18
CA PHE A 145 -14.80 6.94 10.45
C PHE A 145 -14.96 8.45 10.21
N ARG A 146 -16.19 8.90 10.05
CA ARG A 146 -16.61 10.30 10.13
C ARG A 146 -17.08 10.61 11.55
N GLN A 147 -16.46 11.60 12.18
CA GLN A 147 -16.86 12.06 13.51
C GLN A 147 -18.06 13.01 13.40
N THR A 148 -19.08 12.77 14.20
CA THR A 148 -20.12 13.75 14.52
C THR A 148 -20.21 13.93 16.03
N ILE A 149 -20.68 15.10 16.48
CA ILE A 149 -20.85 15.39 17.91
C ILE A 149 -22.34 15.45 18.22
N LYS A 150 -22.81 14.55 19.09
CA LYS A 150 -24.19 14.48 19.55
C LYS A 150 -24.21 14.53 21.07
N ASP A 151 -24.93 15.50 21.63
CA ASP A 151 -25.06 15.71 23.08
C ASP A 151 -23.69 15.77 23.81
N GLY A 152 -22.70 16.41 23.18
CA GLY A 152 -21.33 16.55 23.71
C GLY A 152 -20.45 15.30 23.58
N ASN A 153 -20.96 14.20 22.99
CA ASN A 153 -20.24 12.95 22.80
C ASN A 153 -19.90 12.71 21.33
N GLN A 154 -18.78 12.02 21.10
CA GLN A 154 -18.40 11.52 19.79
C GLN A 154 -19.36 10.41 19.35
N VAL A 155 -19.81 10.49 18.10
CA VAL A 155 -20.53 9.43 17.39
C VAL A 155 -19.80 9.17 16.07
N GLU A 156 -19.49 7.89 15.84
CA GLU A 156 -18.74 7.41 14.67
C GLU A 156 -19.70 6.92 13.59
N GLU A 157 -19.53 7.43 12.38
CA GLU A 157 -20.28 7.00 11.19
C GLU A 157 -19.31 6.58 10.09
N PRO A 158 -19.71 5.71 9.13
CA PRO A 158 -18.85 5.39 8.00
C PRO A 158 -18.52 6.63 7.14
N ASP A 159 -17.29 6.77 6.68
CA ASP A 159 -16.92 7.85 5.75
C ASP A 159 -17.21 7.44 4.30
N HIS A 160 -18.35 7.90 3.78
CA HIS A 160 -18.81 7.57 2.43
C HIS A 160 -18.10 8.37 1.31
N TRP A 161 -16.77 8.55 1.37
CA TRP A 161 -16.03 9.38 0.40
C TRP A 161 -16.14 8.86 -1.06
N LEU A 162 -16.37 7.55 -1.25
CA LEU A 162 -16.52 6.90 -2.55
C LEU A 162 -17.97 6.73 -3.06
N VAL A 163 -18.97 7.32 -2.39
CA VAL A 163 -20.40 7.13 -2.75
C VAL A 163 -20.74 7.49 -4.20
N HIS A 164 -19.97 8.41 -4.81
CA HIS A 164 -20.12 8.80 -6.22
C HIS A 164 -18.87 8.46 -7.05
N GLY A 165 -18.07 7.50 -6.58
CA GLY A 165 -16.74 7.21 -7.09
C GLY A 165 -15.73 8.32 -6.79
N ASN A 166 -14.52 8.16 -7.31
CA ASN A 166 -13.47 9.17 -7.24
C ASN A 166 -12.97 9.49 -8.67
N PRO A 167 -13.16 10.71 -9.19
CA PRO A 167 -12.75 11.03 -10.56
C PRO A 167 -11.22 11.11 -10.75
N TRP A 168 -10.42 11.10 -9.68
CA TRP A 168 -8.95 11.14 -9.76
C TRP A 168 -8.31 9.78 -10.00
N GLU A 169 -8.95 8.69 -9.56
CA GLU A 169 -8.38 7.35 -9.64
C GLU A 169 -8.62 6.70 -11.00
N LEU A 170 -7.73 5.80 -11.36
CA LEU A 170 -7.86 4.96 -12.54
C LEU A 170 -7.73 3.50 -12.16
N GLU A 171 -8.81 2.75 -12.37
CA GLU A 171 -8.80 1.30 -12.21
C GLU A 171 -7.89 0.66 -13.27
N ARG A 172 -7.14 -0.37 -12.86
CA ARG A 172 -6.18 -1.11 -13.68
C ARG A 172 -6.35 -2.61 -13.52
N PRO A 173 -7.51 -3.18 -13.88
CA PRO A 173 -7.78 -4.61 -13.69
C PRO A 173 -6.75 -5.51 -14.39
N GLU A 174 -6.14 -5.03 -15.48
CA GLU A 174 -5.08 -5.73 -16.21
C GLU A 174 -3.80 -5.97 -15.40
N PHE A 175 -3.63 -5.29 -14.26
CA PHE A 175 -2.50 -5.48 -13.34
C PHE A 175 -2.90 -6.14 -12.02
N GLY A 176 -4.07 -6.80 -11.98
CA GLY A 176 -4.52 -7.56 -10.81
C GLY A 176 -3.49 -8.57 -10.30
N GLN A 177 -3.35 -8.69 -8.99
CA GLN A 177 -2.47 -9.67 -8.33
C GLN A 177 -3.28 -10.66 -7.52
N ARG A 178 -2.85 -11.92 -7.48
CA ARG A 178 -3.49 -12.96 -6.67
C ARG A 178 -2.76 -13.11 -5.34
N ILE A 179 -3.50 -12.99 -4.24
CA ILE A 179 -2.98 -12.99 -2.87
C ILE A 179 -3.51 -14.22 -2.15
N LYS A 180 -2.60 -15.01 -1.58
CA LYS A 180 -2.90 -16.29 -0.92
C LYS A 180 -3.09 -16.12 0.58
N PHE A 181 -4.10 -16.76 1.17
CA PHE A 181 -4.25 -16.87 2.62
C PHE A 181 -4.50 -18.32 3.02
N GLY A 182 -4.23 -18.67 4.27
CA GLY A 182 -4.51 -19.99 4.81
C GLY A 182 -3.69 -21.10 4.16
N GLY A 183 -4.32 -22.27 4.00
CA GLY A 183 -3.74 -23.43 3.33
C GLY A 183 -2.58 -24.08 4.08
N ARG A 184 -1.71 -24.76 3.33
CA ARG A 184 -0.61 -25.55 3.91
C ARG A 184 0.64 -25.54 3.03
N VAL A 185 1.75 -25.92 3.66
CA VAL A 185 3.08 -26.01 3.02
C VAL A 185 3.38 -27.46 2.68
N GLU A 186 3.73 -27.71 1.42
CA GLU A 186 4.26 -28.98 0.94
C GLU A 186 5.75 -28.85 0.68
N TYR A 187 6.52 -29.71 1.33
CA TYR A 187 7.96 -29.85 1.14
C TYR A 187 8.20 -30.96 0.12
N ALA A 188 8.47 -30.60 -1.14
CA ALA A 188 8.80 -31.58 -2.18
C ALA A 188 10.23 -32.11 -2.00
N GLN A 189 10.54 -33.25 -2.63
CA GLN A 189 11.87 -33.85 -2.58
C GLN A 189 12.95 -32.88 -3.09
N SER A 190 14.14 -32.97 -2.47
CA SER A 190 15.32 -32.21 -2.86
C SER A 190 15.59 -32.36 -4.35
N THR A 191 15.60 -31.25 -5.08
CA THR A 191 16.03 -31.19 -6.48
C THR A 191 17.50 -30.80 -6.55
N GLU A 192 18.13 -30.88 -7.73
CA GLU A 192 19.47 -30.30 -7.94
C GLU A 192 19.54 -28.79 -7.64
N ARG A 193 18.39 -28.10 -7.61
CA ARG A 193 18.25 -26.67 -7.27
C ARG A 193 17.94 -26.41 -5.78
N GLY A 194 17.88 -27.46 -4.96
CA GLY A 194 17.54 -27.39 -3.53
C GLY A 194 16.12 -27.86 -3.20
N LEU A 195 15.67 -27.54 -1.97
CA LEU A 195 14.35 -27.88 -1.46
C LEU A 195 13.27 -27.09 -2.21
N GLN A 196 12.41 -27.77 -2.95
CA GLN A 196 11.25 -27.14 -3.56
C GLN A 196 10.10 -27.12 -2.55
N VAL A 197 9.59 -25.94 -2.25
CA VAL A 197 8.48 -25.74 -1.30
C VAL A 197 7.28 -25.18 -2.06
N ARG A 198 6.08 -25.71 -1.80
CA ARG A 198 4.84 -25.25 -2.43
C ARG A 198 3.83 -24.84 -1.37
N TRP A 199 3.21 -23.67 -1.54
CA TRP A 199 2.09 -23.22 -0.72
C TRP A 199 0.77 -23.46 -1.46
N VAL A 200 0.00 -24.41 -0.97
CA VAL A 200 -1.18 -25.00 -1.64
C VAL A 200 -2.42 -24.92 -0.75
N ASP A 201 -3.58 -25.22 -1.34
CA ASP A 201 -4.89 -25.24 -0.69
C ASP A 201 -5.24 -23.91 -0.01
N THR A 202 -4.98 -22.79 -0.71
CA THR A 202 -5.11 -21.43 -0.20
C THR A 202 -6.43 -20.77 -0.57
N ASP A 203 -6.89 -19.87 0.31
CA ASP A 203 -8.07 -19.02 0.09
C ASP A 203 -7.63 -17.71 -0.59
N ASP A 204 -7.68 -17.72 -1.91
CA ASP A 204 -7.11 -16.65 -2.73
C ASP A 204 -8.06 -15.45 -2.88
N VAL A 205 -7.48 -14.25 -2.83
CA VAL A 205 -8.14 -12.97 -3.09
C VAL A 205 -7.46 -12.28 -4.28
N HIS A 206 -8.24 -11.58 -5.11
CA HIS A 206 -7.69 -10.73 -6.17
C HIS A 206 -7.51 -9.29 -5.66
N ALA A 207 -6.30 -8.75 -5.84
CA ALA A 207 -5.96 -7.37 -5.56
C ALA A 207 -6.01 -6.55 -6.86
N ILE A 208 -7.01 -5.69 -7.00
CA ILE A 208 -7.19 -4.83 -8.16
C ILE A 208 -6.57 -3.45 -7.89
N PRO A 209 -5.61 -2.98 -8.69
CA PRO A 209 -4.97 -1.70 -8.48
C PRO A 209 -5.80 -0.53 -9.01
N TYR A 210 -5.76 0.56 -8.27
CA TYR A 210 -6.25 1.89 -8.61
C TYR A 210 -5.08 2.87 -8.52
N ASP A 211 -4.78 3.54 -9.62
CA ASP A 211 -3.69 4.51 -9.65
C ASP A 211 -4.20 5.93 -9.42
N LEU A 212 -3.58 6.65 -8.48
CA LEU A 212 -3.74 8.08 -8.25
C LEU A 212 -2.49 8.83 -8.76
N PRO A 213 -2.65 9.79 -9.68
CA PRO A 213 -1.54 10.63 -10.13
C PRO A 213 -1.17 11.67 -9.06
N VAL A 214 0.13 11.82 -8.78
CA VAL A 214 0.66 12.83 -7.85
C VAL A 214 1.56 13.80 -8.62
N PRO A 215 1.07 14.98 -9.02
CA PRO A 215 1.87 15.95 -9.78
C PRO A 215 2.92 16.64 -8.90
N GLY A 216 4.12 16.83 -9.43
CA GLY A 216 5.13 17.70 -8.83
C GLY A 216 4.90 19.16 -9.19
N PHE A 217 5.39 20.07 -8.34
CA PHE A 217 5.19 21.51 -8.53
C PHE A 217 5.86 22.02 -9.81
N GLN A 218 5.04 22.30 -10.83
CA GLN A 218 5.38 22.99 -12.09
C GLN A 218 6.60 22.44 -12.86
N ASN A 219 6.92 21.16 -12.68
CA ASN A 219 8.08 20.50 -13.33
C ASN A 219 7.66 19.46 -14.39
N GLY A 220 6.36 19.18 -14.50
CA GLY A 220 5.81 18.22 -15.46
C GLY A 220 6.05 16.75 -15.12
N THR A 221 6.58 16.43 -13.93
CA THR A 221 6.66 15.08 -13.36
C THR A 221 5.36 14.74 -12.66
N VAL A 222 4.86 13.52 -12.87
CA VAL A 222 3.71 12.98 -12.13
C VAL A 222 4.08 11.59 -11.63
N ASN A 223 4.16 11.42 -10.31
CA ASN A 223 4.36 10.13 -9.66
C ASN A 223 3.02 9.42 -9.45
N THR A 224 3.07 8.21 -8.87
CA THR A 224 1.89 7.38 -8.63
C THR A 224 1.77 7.00 -7.17
N VAL A 225 0.56 7.08 -6.61
CA VAL A 225 0.15 6.26 -5.46
C VAL A 225 -0.79 5.18 -6.00
N ARG A 226 -0.43 3.91 -5.84
CA ARG A 226 -1.25 2.76 -6.24
C ARG A 226 -1.94 2.16 -5.03
N LEU A 227 -3.25 2.13 -5.08
CA LEU A 227 -4.11 1.62 -4.03
C LEU A 227 -4.71 0.29 -4.45
N TRP A 228 -4.77 -0.67 -3.54
CA TRP A 228 -5.28 -2.00 -3.82
C TRP A 228 -6.69 -2.18 -3.26
N ARG A 229 -7.62 -2.64 -4.10
CA ARG A 229 -8.97 -3.11 -3.71
C ARG A 229 -8.99 -4.63 -3.70
N ALA A 230 -9.48 -5.24 -2.63
CA ALA A 230 -9.69 -6.68 -2.57
C ALA A 230 -11.03 -7.04 -3.22
N VAL A 231 -11.00 -8.01 -4.13
CA VAL A 231 -12.19 -8.59 -4.76
C VAL A 231 -12.09 -10.12 -4.69
N PRO A 232 -13.20 -10.86 -4.59
CA PRO A 232 -13.15 -12.31 -4.58
C PRO A 232 -12.63 -12.88 -5.90
N THR A 233 -12.08 -14.09 -5.86
CA THR A 233 -11.67 -14.86 -7.05
C THR A 233 -12.86 -15.37 -7.84
N GLU A 234 -13.95 -15.74 -7.15
CA GLU A 234 -15.25 -16.08 -7.73
C GLU A 234 -16.32 -15.13 -7.19
N GLU A 235 -17.02 -14.42 -8.07
CA GLU A 235 -17.93 -13.34 -7.65
C GLU A 235 -19.26 -13.84 -7.05
N PHE A 236 -19.69 -15.06 -7.39
CA PHE A 236 -21.03 -15.57 -7.06
C PHE A 236 -21.21 -17.09 -7.27
N ASP A 237 -21.66 -17.80 -6.24
CA ASP A 237 -22.07 -19.21 -6.36
C ASP A 237 -23.57 -19.32 -6.73
N LEU A 238 -23.84 -19.47 -8.04
CA LEU A 238 -25.20 -19.58 -8.57
C LEU A 238 -25.95 -20.83 -8.05
N ASN A 239 -25.23 -21.90 -7.69
CA ASN A 239 -25.86 -23.12 -7.19
C ASN A 239 -26.38 -22.90 -5.77
N LYS A 240 -25.56 -22.34 -4.87
CA LYS A 240 -25.99 -21.96 -3.51
C LYS A 240 -27.15 -20.97 -3.55
N PHE A 241 -27.07 -19.97 -4.44
CA PHE A 241 -28.13 -18.98 -4.58
C PHE A 241 -29.45 -19.61 -5.06
N SER A 242 -29.38 -20.46 -6.08
CA SER A 242 -30.57 -21.15 -6.61
C SER A 242 -31.17 -22.13 -5.60
N ALA A 243 -30.37 -22.64 -4.65
CA ALA A 243 -30.81 -23.47 -3.53
C ALA A 243 -31.38 -22.66 -2.34
N GLY A 244 -31.46 -21.33 -2.43
CA GLY A 244 -31.97 -20.46 -1.35
C GLY A 244 -30.96 -20.16 -0.24
N LEU A 245 -29.70 -20.57 -0.39
CA LEU A 245 -28.58 -20.33 0.53
C LEU A 245 -27.92 -18.98 0.21
N TYR A 246 -28.69 -17.90 0.32
CA TYR A 246 -28.25 -16.56 -0.12
C TYR A 246 -27.02 -16.03 0.65
N PRO A 247 -26.94 -16.13 2.00
CA PRO A 247 -25.76 -15.68 2.73
C PRO A 247 -24.50 -16.44 2.33
N GLU A 248 -24.59 -17.76 2.14
CA GLU A 248 -23.44 -18.60 1.75
C GLU A 248 -23.01 -18.34 0.30
N ALA A 249 -23.94 -17.95 -0.58
CA ALA A 249 -23.65 -17.62 -1.98
C ALA A 249 -22.79 -16.36 -2.14
N VAL A 250 -22.71 -15.49 -1.12
CA VAL A 250 -21.95 -14.22 -1.14
C VAL A 250 -20.93 -14.11 0.00
N ALA A 251 -20.74 -15.16 0.79
CA ALA A 251 -19.84 -15.16 1.95
C ALA A 251 -18.37 -14.92 1.55
N GLU A 252 -17.90 -15.60 0.50
CA GLU A 252 -16.53 -15.46 -0.02
C GLU A 252 -16.27 -14.03 -0.51
N LYS A 253 -17.23 -13.46 -1.25
CA LYS A 253 -17.22 -12.06 -1.66
C LYS A 253 -17.08 -11.12 -0.46
N THR A 254 -17.89 -11.32 0.56
CA THR A 254 -17.89 -10.46 1.76
C THR A 254 -16.55 -10.54 2.49
N ASN A 255 -16.00 -11.75 2.67
CA ASN A 255 -14.71 -11.97 3.34
C ASN A 255 -13.53 -11.35 2.58
N ALA A 256 -13.54 -11.41 1.24
CA ALA A 256 -12.54 -10.76 0.41
C ALA A 256 -12.62 -9.23 0.54
N GLU A 257 -13.82 -8.66 0.38
CA GLU A 257 -14.05 -7.21 0.39
C GLU A 257 -13.73 -6.57 1.75
N ASN A 258 -13.94 -7.29 2.87
CA ASN A 258 -13.64 -6.81 4.22
C ASN A 258 -12.20 -6.29 4.39
N ILE A 259 -11.23 -6.86 3.65
CA ILE A 259 -9.83 -6.44 3.67
C ILE A 259 -9.71 -4.94 3.32
N THR A 260 -10.55 -4.42 2.43
CA THR A 260 -10.43 -3.03 1.94
C THR A 260 -11.61 -2.16 2.35
N LYS A 261 -12.38 -2.55 3.38
CA LYS A 261 -13.50 -1.73 3.87
C LYS A 261 -13.05 -0.56 4.73
N VAL A 262 -12.39 -0.84 5.86
CA VAL A 262 -12.04 0.16 6.87
C VAL A 262 -10.55 0.14 7.21
N LEU A 263 -10.00 1.30 7.51
CA LEU A 263 -8.64 1.49 8.03
C LEU A 263 -8.62 1.16 9.53
N TYR A 264 -7.63 0.37 9.96
CA TYR A 264 -7.46 -0.09 11.34
C TYR A 264 -8.74 -0.67 11.97
N PRO A 265 -9.23 -1.83 11.47
CA PRO A 265 -10.34 -2.51 12.12
C PRO A 265 -10.00 -2.80 13.59
N ASN A 266 -11.00 -2.71 14.46
CA ASN A 266 -10.85 -3.00 15.89
C ASN A 266 -10.28 -4.42 16.09
N ASP A 267 -9.12 -4.53 16.73
CA ASP A 267 -8.37 -5.76 16.95
C ASP A 267 -8.46 -6.28 18.39
N ALA A 268 -9.44 -5.80 19.17
CA ALA A 268 -9.75 -6.36 20.48
C ALA A 268 -10.23 -7.82 20.40
N THR A 269 -10.83 -8.21 19.27
CA THR A 269 -11.26 -9.59 19.01
C THR A 269 -10.24 -10.33 18.14
N GLU A 270 -10.25 -11.66 18.20
CA GLU A 270 -9.39 -12.50 17.36
C GLU A 270 -9.66 -12.30 15.86
N GLN A 271 -10.93 -12.15 15.47
CA GLN A 271 -11.31 -11.84 14.09
C GLN A 271 -10.74 -10.48 13.62
N GLY A 272 -10.73 -9.48 14.50
CA GLY A 272 -10.12 -8.18 14.23
C GLY A 272 -8.61 -8.27 14.00
N LYS A 273 -7.91 -9.05 14.84
CA LYS A 273 -6.48 -9.37 14.68
C LYS A 273 -6.19 -10.03 13.33
N VAL A 274 -6.96 -11.07 12.99
CA VAL A 274 -6.84 -11.76 11.69
C VAL A 274 -7.05 -10.79 10.54
N LEU A 275 -8.10 -9.96 10.59
CA LEU A 275 -8.36 -8.98 9.53
C LEU A 275 -7.22 -7.98 9.37
N ARG A 276 -6.67 -7.44 10.46
CA ARG A 276 -5.53 -6.53 10.44
C ARG A 276 -4.29 -7.18 9.80
N LEU A 277 -3.97 -8.42 10.15
CA LEU A 277 -2.86 -9.15 9.52
C LEU A 277 -3.15 -9.44 8.04
N ARG A 278 -4.41 -9.74 7.67
CA ARG A 278 -4.82 -9.91 6.26
C ARG A 278 -4.55 -8.65 5.46
N GLN A 279 -4.90 -7.48 5.99
CA GLN A 279 -4.66 -6.19 5.33
C GLN A 279 -3.16 -5.94 5.09
N GLN A 280 -2.33 -6.14 6.12
CA GLN A 280 -0.88 -5.93 6.02
C GLN A 280 -0.23 -6.84 4.97
N TYR A 281 -0.54 -8.13 5.01
CA TYR A 281 -0.02 -9.07 4.03
C TYR A 281 -0.58 -8.83 2.63
N PHE A 282 -1.86 -8.47 2.52
CA PHE A 282 -2.48 -8.08 1.24
C PHE A 282 -1.73 -6.93 0.58
N LEU A 283 -1.44 -5.85 1.31
CA LEU A 283 -0.66 -4.73 0.81
C LEU A 283 0.75 -5.17 0.38
N ALA A 284 1.47 -5.87 1.27
CA ALA A 284 2.84 -6.27 1.03
C ALA A 284 2.97 -7.18 -0.20
N SER A 285 2.15 -8.23 -0.28
CA SER A 285 2.20 -9.19 -1.39
C SER A 285 1.74 -8.54 -2.70
N ALA A 286 0.66 -7.75 -2.72
CA ALA A 286 0.20 -7.08 -3.93
C ALA A 286 1.25 -6.09 -4.48
N ALA A 287 1.86 -5.29 -3.59
CA ALA A 287 2.92 -4.36 -3.98
C ALA A 287 4.15 -5.08 -4.53
N LEU A 288 4.67 -6.08 -3.82
CA LEU A 288 5.86 -6.82 -4.23
C LEU A 288 5.65 -7.56 -5.55
N GLN A 289 4.54 -8.27 -5.71
CA GLN A 289 4.23 -8.99 -6.94
C GLN A 289 4.14 -8.05 -8.14
N ASP A 290 3.54 -6.86 -7.97
CA ASP A 290 3.43 -5.88 -9.05
C ASP A 290 4.77 -5.21 -9.40
N VAL A 291 5.66 -5.01 -8.41
CA VAL A 291 7.03 -4.56 -8.67
C VAL A 291 7.84 -5.62 -9.40
N MET A 292 7.75 -6.89 -8.97
CA MET A 292 8.44 -8.00 -9.63
C MET A 292 7.90 -8.26 -11.04
N ARG A 293 6.59 -8.12 -11.26
CA ARG A 293 5.98 -8.16 -12.61
C ARG A 293 6.57 -7.09 -13.53
N ARG A 294 6.76 -5.86 -13.02
CA ARG A 294 7.39 -4.78 -13.79
C ARG A 294 8.87 -5.06 -14.06
N TRP A 295 9.58 -5.62 -13.08
CA TRP A 295 10.95 -6.08 -13.27
C TRP A 295 11.05 -7.12 -14.40
N VAL A 296 10.24 -8.18 -14.34
CA VAL A 296 10.23 -9.25 -15.35
C VAL A 296 9.94 -8.71 -16.74
N ARG A 297 9.01 -7.75 -16.87
CA ARG A 297 8.71 -7.09 -18.14
C ARG A 297 9.93 -6.32 -18.70
N ASP A 298 10.67 -5.61 -17.85
CA ASP A 298 11.72 -4.68 -18.27
C ASP A 298 13.13 -5.32 -18.36
N PHE A 299 13.38 -6.36 -17.56
CA PHE A 299 14.69 -6.98 -17.36
C PHE A 299 14.69 -8.52 -17.49
N GLY A 300 13.53 -9.16 -17.64
CA GLY A 300 13.41 -10.62 -17.64
C GLY A 300 13.48 -11.23 -16.24
N ASP A 301 13.67 -12.56 -16.19
CA ASP A 301 13.57 -13.33 -14.93
C ASP A 301 14.90 -13.39 -14.14
N ASP A 302 15.89 -12.57 -14.50
CA ASP A 302 17.14 -12.45 -13.76
C ASP A 302 17.00 -11.37 -12.66
N PHE A 303 17.03 -11.79 -11.40
CA PHE A 303 16.91 -10.90 -10.24
C PHE A 303 18.26 -10.44 -9.65
N THR A 304 19.40 -10.81 -10.23
CA THR A 304 20.73 -10.49 -9.69
C THR A 304 20.93 -8.99 -9.47
N ARG A 305 20.37 -8.16 -10.36
CA ARG A 305 20.43 -6.68 -10.31
C ARG A 305 19.18 -6.02 -9.72
N PHE A 306 18.23 -6.79 -9.20
CA PHE A 306 16.96 -6.26 -8.69
C PHE A 306 17.17 -5.17 -7.61
N ALA A 307 18.09 -5.40 -6.68
CA ALA A 307 18.40 -4.44 -5.60
C ALA A 307 19.09 -3.15 -6.06
N ASP A 308 19.68 -3.15 -7.26
CA ASP A 308 20.27 -1.94 -7.85
C ASP A 308 19.19 -1.03 -8.44
N HIS A 309 18.01 -1.59 -8.74
CA HIS A 309 16.90 -0.90 -9.39
C HIS A 309 15.65 -0.73 -8.51
N SER A 310 15.59 -1.42 -7.36
CA SER A 310 14.44 -1.40 -6.46
C SER A 310 14.86 -1.07 -5.03
N CYS A 311 14.09 -0.21 -4.37
CA CYS A 311 14.15 0.07 -2.94
C CYS A 311 12.73 0.05 -2.38
N PHE A 312 12.48 -0.62 -1.26
CA PHE A 312 11.21 -0.63 -0.57
C PHE A 312 11.38 0.09 0.77
N GLN A 313 10.63 1.17 0.96
CA GLN A 313 10.55 1.84 2.24
C GLN A 313 9.35 1.31 3.01
N LEU A 314 9.61 0.76 4.18
CA LEU A 314 8.62 0.26 5.13
C LEU A 314 8.22 1.41 6.07
N ASN A 315 7.01 1.95 5.89
CA ASN A 315 6.47 3.01 6.74
C ASN A 315 5.85 2.40 8.00
N ASP A 316 6.63 2.39 9.08
CA ASP A 316 6.35 1.65 10.32
C ASP A 316 6.34 0.12 10.12
N THR A 317 5.93 -0.63 11.14
CA THR A 317 5.97 -2.10 11.19
C THR A 317 4.89 -2.78 10.35
N HIS A 318 3.83 -2.07 9.95
CA HIS A 318 2.71 -2.66 9.22
C HIS A 318 3.12 -3.41 7.93
N PRO A 319 4.01 -2.88 7.07
CA PRO A 319 4.50 -3.62 5.91
C PRO A 319 5.73 -4.50 6.21
N ALA A 320 6.14 -4.72 7.47
CA ALA A 320 7.35 -5.49 7.80
C ALA A 320 7.32 -6.93 7.26
N ILE A 321 6.12 -7.49 7.06
CA ILE A 321 5.93 -8.80 6.43
C ILE A 321 6.48 -8.87 4.98
N ALA A 322 6.68 -7.72 4.33
CA ALA A 322 7.30 -7.63 3.01
C ALA A 322 8.70 -8.25 2.97
N VAL A 323 9.44 -8.28 4.09
CA VAL A 323 10.75 -8.97 4.19
C VAL A 323 10.58 -10.46 3.89
N ALA A 324 9.64 -11.13 4.56
CA ALA A 324 9.40 -12.56 4.38
C ALA A 324 8.72 -12.86 3.03
N GLU A 325 7.82 -11.99 2.57
CA GLU A 325 7.14 -12.17 1.29
C GLU A 325 8.08 -11.99 0.08
N LEU A 326 9.02 -11.03 0.12
CA LEU A 326 10.01 -10.90 -0.95
C LEU A 326 10.92 -12.14 -1.00
N MET A 327 11.33 -12.66 0.16
CA MET A 327 12.05 -13.94 0.23
C MET A 327 11.24 -15.08 -0.41
N ARG A 328 9.95 -15.21 -0.04
CA ARG A 328 9.07 -16.24 -0.60
C ARG A 328 8.96 -16.13 -2.11
N LEU A 329 8.72 -14.93 -2.64
CA LEU A 329 8.59 -14.71 -4.08
C LEU A 329 9.89 -15.05 -4.82
N LEU A 330 11.04 -14.58 -4.34
CA LEU A 330 12.33 -14.88 -4.97
C LEU A 330 12.65 -16.38 -4.95
N MET A 331 12.41 -17.07 -3.85
CA MET A 331 12.73 -18.49 -3.71
C MET A 331 11.69 -19.39 -4.38
N ASP A 332 10.43 -19.29 -3.94
CA ASP A 332 9.40 -20.27 -4.30
C ASP A 332 8.84 -20.02 -5.71
N ARG A 333 8.82 -18.76 -6.18
CA ARG A 333 8.29 -18.40 -7.52
C ARG A 333 9.38 -18.25 -8.57
N HIS A 334 10.51 -17.63 -8.21
CA HIS A 334 11.61 -17.36 -9.17
C HIS A 334 12.82 -18.30 -8.99
N GLY A 335 12.76 -19.24 -8.04
CA GLY A 335 13.73 -20.34 -7.93
C GLY A 335 15.12 -19.94 -7.43
N LEU A 336 15.26 -18.77 -6.77
CA LEU A 336 16.53 -18.38 -6.17
C LEU A 336 16.82 -19.21 -4.91
N GLY A 337 18.09 -19.52 -4.69
CA GLY A 337 18.55 -20.06 -3.40
C GLY A 337 18.46 -19.03 -2.27
N TRP A 338 18.41 -19.51 -1.03
CA TRP A 338 18.25 -18.68 0.17
C TRP A 338 19.21 -17.48 0.23
N ASP A 339 20.52 -17.72 0.10
CA ASP A 339 21.52 -16.66 0.29
C ASP A 339 21.43 -15.57 -0.79
N ALA A 340 21.10 -15.96 -2.03
CA ALA A 340 20.88 -15.01 -3.12
C ALA A 340 19.62 -14.18 -2.87
N ALA A 341 18.51 -14.82 -2.48
CA ALA A 341 17.27 -14.14 -2.13
C ALA A 341 17.46 -13.20 -0.93
N TRP A 342 18.13 -13.65 0.14
CA TRP A 342 18.37 -12.84 1.34
C TRP A 342 19.22 -11.62 1.06
N ARG A 343 20.30 -11.77 0.27
CA ARG A 343 21.14 -10.64 -0.15
C ARG A 343 20.34 -9.60 -0.93
N ILE A 344 19.43 -10.03 -1.81
CA ILE A 344 18.56 -9.12 -2.55
C ILE A 344 17.59 -8.43 -1.59
N THR A 345 16.86 -9.20 -0.78
CA THR A 345 15.88 -8.70 0.19
C THR A 345 16.49 -7.65 1.10
N HIS A 346 17.60 -7.98 1.77
CA HIS A 346 18.28 -7.06 2.69
C HIS A 346 18.72 -5.77 1.99
N ARG A 347 19.25 -5.84 0.76
CA ARG A 347 19.66 -4.64 -0.01
C ARG A 347 18.50 -3.81 -0.57
N CYS A 348 17.28 -4.36 -0.59
CA CYS A 348 16.10 -3.67 -1.08
C CYS A 348 15.31 -2.98 0.03
N MET A 349 15.36 -3.46 1.28
CA MET A 349 14.45 -3.03 2.35
C MET A 349 15.07 -1.95 3.24
N ALA A 350 14.31 -0.88 3.50
CA ALA A 350 14.62 0.14 4.50
C ALA A 350 13.42 0.37 5.42
N TYR A 351 13.66 0.55 6.72
CA TYR A 351 12.63 0.63 7.74
C TYR A 351 12.63 1.99 8.47
N THR A 352 11.48 2.67 8.47
CA THR A 352 11.25 3.85 9.32
C THR A 352 10.44 3.45 10.55
N ASN A 353 10.97 3.71 11.74
CA ASN A 353 10.24 3.55 12.99
C ASN A 353 9.63 4.89 13.45
N HIS A 354 8.38 4.84 13.93
CA HIS A 354 7.61 5.99 14.39
C HIS A 354 7.28 5.99 15.90
N THR A 355 7.69 4.95 16.64
CA THR A 355 7.27 4.77 18.04
C THR A 355 8.42 4.34 18.94
N LEU A 356 8.46 4.95 20.13
CA LEU A 356 9.36 4.57 21.21
C LEU A 356 8.67 3.72 22.29
N LEU A 357 7.35 3.51 22.19
CA LEU A 357 6.58 2.77 23.18
C LEU A 357 6.66 1.26 22.87
N PRO A 358 7.31 0.43 23.71
CA PRO A 358 7.47 -1.00 23.44
C PRO A 358 6.15 -1.76 23.28
N GLU A 359 5.08 -1.29 23.92
CA GLU A 359 3.71 -1.80 23.83
C GLU A 359 3.02 -1.49 22.50
N ALA A 360 3.47 -0.45 21.80
CA ALA A 360 2.96 -0.08 20.47
C ALA A 360 3.70 -0.82 19.33
N LEU A 361 4.79 -1.52 19.64
CA LEU A 361 5.49 -2.34 18.65
C LEU A 361 4.71 -3.62 18.38
N GLU A 362 4.38 -3.82 17.12
CA GLU A 362 3.49 -4.88 16.70
C GLU A 362 4.07 -6.28 16.96
N ARG A 363 3.23 -7.12 17.57
CA ARG A 363 3.50 -8.53 17.85
C ARG A 363 2.34 -9.39 17.40
N TRP A 364 2.64 -10.52 16.79
CA TRP A 364 1.63 -11.48 16.33
C TRP A 364 1.78 -12.83 17.00
N PRO A 365 0.70 -13.41 17.54
CA PRO A 365 0.74 -14.78 18.03
C PRO A 365 1.06 -15.74 16.90
N ILE A 366 2.00 -16.66 17.14
CA ILE A 366 2.44 -17.62 16.13
C ILE A 366 1.29 -18.50 15.62
N ALA A 367 0.32 -18.84 16.47
CA ALA A 367 -0.84 -19.63 16.07
C ALA A 367 -1.66 -18.93 14.98
N VAL A 368 -2.08 -17.68 15.24
CA VAL A 368 -2.84 -16.85 14.29
C VAL A 368 -2.05 -16.63 13.00
N PHE A 369 -0.75 -16.35 13.12
CA PHE A 369 0.10 -16.10 11.97
C PHE A 369 0.33 -17.37 11.14
N GLY A 370 0.56 -18.52 11.79
CA GLY A 370 0.83 -19.79 11.13
C GLY A 370 -0.39 -20.39 10.44
N GLU A 371 -1.58 -20.21 10.99
CA GLU A 371 -2.83 -20.58 10.31
C GLU A 371 -3.01 -19.78 9.03
N MET A 372 -2.72 -18.48 9.07
CA MET A 372 -2.99 -17.59 7.94
C MET A 372 -1.88 -17.54 6.89
N LEU A 373 -0.61 -17.60 7.31
CA LEU A 373 0.58 -17.38 6.48
C LEU A 373 1.66 -18.44 6.77
N PRO A 374 1.35 -19.74 6.66
CA PRO A 374 2.23 -20.82 7.12
C PRO A 374 3.60 -20.78 6.45
N ARG A 375 3.66 -20.50 5.14
CA ARG A 375 4.94 -20.43 4.42
C ARG A 375 5.81 -19.25 4.86
N LEU A 376 5.21 -18.13 5.20
CA LEU A 376 5.95 -16.95 5.68
C LEU A 376 6.48 -17.21 7.09
N LEU A 377 5.75 -17.97 7.91
CA LEU A 377 6.23 -18.38 9.22
C LEU A 377 7.50 -19.23 9.11
N ASP A 378 7.58 -20.19 8.20
CA ASP A 378 8.80 -20.97 7.94
C ASP A 378 9.99 -20.07 7.62
N ILE A 379 9.77 -19.09 6.74
CA ILE A 379 10.80 -18.14 6.31
C ILE A 379 11.24 -17.26 7.49
N ILE A 380 10.31 -16.78 8.31
CA ILE A 380 10.63 -15.98 9.50
C ILE A 380 11.43 -16.78 10.52
N TYR A 381 11.10 -18.06 10.72
CA TYR A 381 11.89 -18.94 11.58
C TYR A 381 13.31 -19.13 11.06
N GLU A 382 13.48 -19.34 9.76
CA GLU A 382 14.81 -19.50 9.15
C GLU A 382 15.62 -18.19 9.18
N ILE A 383 14.98 -17.03 8.97
CA ILE A 383 15.62 -15.71 9.17
C ILE A 383 16.11 -15.61 10.62
N ASN A 384 15.25 -15.93 11.59
CA ASN A 384 15.59 -15.86 13.01
C ASN A 384 16.75 -16.81 13.38
N ALA A 385 16.72 -18.05 12.91
CA ALA A 385 17.75 -19.05 13.20
C ALA A 385 19.13 -18.60 12.69
N ARG A 386 19.20 -18.11 11.44
CA ARG A 386 20.45 -17.59 10.86
C ARG A 386 20.94 -16.34 11.58
N PHE A 387 20.04 -15.40 11.85
CA PHE A 387 20.39 -14.18 12.58
C PHE A 387 20.94 -14.50 13.98
N LEU A 388 20.29 -15.38 14.74
CA LEU A 388 20.77 -15.78 16.07
C LEU A 388 22.09 -16.53 16.02
N SER A 389 22.35 -17.31 14.95
CA SER A 389 23.67 -17.90 14.71
C SER A 389 24.75 -16.84 14.59
N ASP A 390 24.49 -15.74 13.88
CA ASP A 390 25.45 -14.64 13.71
C ASP A 390 25.62 -13.83 14.99
N VAL A 391 24.54 -13.61 15.76
CA VAL A 391 24.61 -13.03 17.11
C VAL A 391 25.48 -13.90 18.02
N ALA A 392 25.29 -15.23 18.02
CA ALA A 392 26.07 -16.15 18.84
C ALA A 392 27.56 -16.19 18.45
N LYS A 393 27.90 -16.05 17.16
CA LYS A 393 29.29 -15.93 16.70
C LYS A 393 29.93 -14.63 17.15
N ARG A 394 29.20 -13.52 17.13
CA ARG A 394 29.72 -12.18 17.48
C ARG A 394 29.80 -11.94 18.98
N TRP A 395 28.90 -12.54 19.76
CA TRP A 395 28.88 -12.50 21.22
C TRP A 395 28.74 -13.91 21.82
N PRO A 396 29.81 -14.74 21.78
CA PRO A 396 29.76 -16.10 22.30
C PRO A 396 29.41 -16.14 23.79
N GLY A 397 28.44 -16.98 24.16
CA GLY A 397 28.01 -17.17 25.55
C GLY A 397 26.97 -16.17 26.07
N ASP A 398 26.69 -15.08 25.36
CA ASP A 398 25.65 -14.11 25.75
C ASP A 398 24.25 -14.57 25.29
N THR A 399 23.72 -15.59 25.98
CA THR A 399 22.38 -16.13 25.71
C THR A 399 21.27 -15.13 26.01
N GLY A 400 21.51 -14.19 26.94
CA GLY A 400 20.59 -13.10 27.25
C GLY A 400 20.39 -12.17 26.06
N ARG A 401 21.48 -11.77 25.39
CA ARG A 401 21.43 -10.97 24.15
C ARG A 401 20.71 -11.71 23.02
N GLN A 402 21.01 -12.99 22.80
CA GLN A 402 20.29 -13.79 21.80
C GLN A 402 18.78 -13.78 22.03
N ARG A 403 18.32 -13.95 23.28
CA ARG A 403 16.90 -13.88 23.63
C ARG A 403 16.31 -12.49 23.35
N ARG A 404 17.02 -11.42 23.73
CA ARG A 404 16.55 -10.04 23.51
C ARG A 404 16.49 -9.67 22.02
N MET A 405 17.43 -10.13 21.20
CA MET A 405 17.49 -9.78 19.77
C MET A 405 16.62 -10.66 18.88
N SER A 406 16.24 -11.87 19.31
CA SER A 406 15.42 -12.82 18.52
C SER A 406 14.19 -12.14 17.88
N ILE A 407 13.79 -12.58 16.69
CA ILE A 407 12.52 -12.16 16.07
C ILE A 407 11.35 -12.84 16.80
N ILE A 408 11.58 -14.06 17.29
CA ILE A 408 10.60 -14.83 18.05
C ILE A 408 10.74 -14.50 19.53
N GLU A 409 9.64 -14.11 20.17
CA GLU A 409 9.54 -13.95 21.61
C GLU A 409 8.98 -15.23 22.23
N GLU A 410 9.74 -15.78 23.20
CA GLU A 410 9.33 -16.94 23.98
C GLU A 410 8.56 -16.49 25.23
N GLY A 411 7.51 -17.24 25.60
CA GLY A 411 6.62 -16.96 26.72
C GLY A 411 5.48 -17.97 26.77
N GLU A 412 4.39 -17.67 27.50
CA GLU A 412 3.19 -18.52 27.53
C GLU A 412 2.59 -18.72 26.13
N GLN A 413 2.57 -17.64 25.34
CA GLN A 413 2.25 -17.68 23.92
C GLN A 413 3.42 -17.09 23.13
N LYS A 414 4.00 -17.88 22.23
CA LYS A 414 5.07 -17.39 21.35
C LYS A 414 4.55 -16.32 20.40
N GLN A 415 5.32 -15.25 20.24
CA GLN A 415 4.97 -14.12 19.38
C GLN A 415 6.07 -13.84 18.36
N ILE A 416 5.69 -13.26 17.22
CA ILE A 416 6.61 -12.68 16.23
C ILE A 416 6.73 -11.19 16.51
N ARG A 417 7.95 -10.68 16.71
CA ARG A 417 8.23 -9.26 16.91
C ARG A 417 8.48 -8.58 15.55
N MET A 418 7.48 -7.89 15.01
CA MET A 418 7.54 -7.36 13.64
C MET A 418 8.60 -6.27 13.46
N ALA A 419 8.82 -5.45 14.49
CA ALA A 419 9.92 -4.48 14.49
C ALA A 419 11.29 -5.16 14.36
N HIS A 420 11.49 -6.32 15.00
CA HIS A 420 12.74 -7.06 14.91
C HIS A 420 12.92 -7.65 13.51
N LEU A 421 11.85 -8.21 12.92
CA LEU A 421 11.87 -8.66 11.53
C LEU A 421 12.23 -7.52 10.57
N ALA A 422 11.66 -6.33 10.75
CA ALA A 422 11.95 -5.16 9.93
C ALA A 422 13.42 -4.70 10.08
N VAL A 423 13.94 -4.65 11.31
CA VAL A 423 15.34 -4.27 11.58
C VAL A 423 16.31 -5.29 10.98
N VAL A 424 16.12 -6.59 11.22
CA VAL A 424 17.00 -7.65 10.69
C VAL A 424 16.93 -7.73 9.15
N GLY A 425 15.75 -7.49 8.57
CA GLY A 425 15.51 -7.58 7.14
C GLY A 425 15.93 -6.37 6.32
N SER A 426 16.35 -5.26 6.95
CA SER A 426 16.57 -3.98 6.28
C SER A 426 18.02 -3.52 6.33
N PHE A 427 18.53 -2.95 5.24
CA PHE A 427 19.88 -2.37 5.20
C PHE A 427 19.99 -1.01 5.92
N SER A 428 18.87 -0.33 6.15
CA SER A 428 18.81 0.98 6.78
C SER A 428 17.59 1.08 7.69
N ILE A 429 17.82 1.60 8.89
CA ILE A 429 16.80 1.87 9.90
C ILE A 429 16.90 3.33 10.32
N ASN A 430 15.79 4.06 10.33
CA ASN A 430 15.77 5.44 10.77
C ASN A 430 14.58 5.75 11.69
N GLY A 431 14.78 6.69 12.61
CA GLY A 431 13.68 7.36 13.31
C GLY A 431 13.16 8.56 12.51
N VAL A 432 12.21 9.28 13.08
CA VAL A 432 11.57 10.46 12.46
C VAL A 432 12.07 11.82 12.99
N ALA A 433 12.94 11.80 13.99
CA ALA A 433 13.60 12.98 14.53
C ALA A 433 14.98 12.62 15.10
N LYS A 434 15.84 13.61 15.31
CA LYS A 434 17.18 13.41 15.88
C LYS A 434 17.13 12.73 17.25
N LEU A 435 16.37 13.30 18.19
CA LEU A 435 16.22 12.73 19.53
C LEU A 435 15.55 11.35 19.48
N HIS A 436 14.53 11.18 18.64
CA HIS A 436 13.87 9.89 18.45
C HIS A 436 14.86 8.81 17.99
N THR A 437 15.71 9.10 17.00
CA THR A 437 16.74 8.18 16.51
C THR A 437 17.77 7.85 17.60
N GLN A 438 18.18 8.83 18.40
CA GLN A 438 19.08 8.61 19.53
C GLN A 438 18.45 7.67 20.58
N LEU A 439 17.17 7.87 20.90
CA LEU A 439 16.43 7.03 21.85
C LEU A 439 16.22 5.61 21.33
N LEU A 440 16.05 5.42 20.02
CA LEU A 440 16.02 4.07 19.42
C LEU A 440 17.36 3.35 19.62
N GLN A 441 18.48 4.04 19.38
CA GLN A 441 19.83 3.50 19.53
C GLN A 441 20.21 3.24 21.00
N GLN A 442 19.70 4.04 21.94
CA GLN A 442 20.01 3.89 23.37
C GLN A 442 19.04 2.96 24.10
N GLY A 443 17.81 2.83 23.59
CA GLY A 443 16.73 2.06 24.19
C GLY A 443 16.44 0.78 23.42
N ILE A 444 15.32 0.77 22.70
CA ILE A 444 14.68 -0.44 22.18
C ILE A 444 15.58 -1.24 21.24
N PHE A 445 16.41 -0.58 20.44
CA PHE A 445 17.28 -1.22 19.46
C PHE A 445 18.76 -1.17 19.85
N SER A 446 19.09 -0.94 21.12
CA SER A 446 20.48 -0.83 21.59
C SER A 446 21.36 -2.07 21.36
N ASP A 447 20.76 -3.26 21.26
CA ASP A 447 21.49 -4.49 20.99
C ASP A 447 21.72 -4.78 19.49
N PHE A 448 20.98 -4.13 18.58
CA PHE A 448 21.09 -4.27 17.12
C PHE A 448 22.18 -3.35 16.56
#